data_AF-A0A661WX12-F1
#
_entry.id   AF-A0A661WX12-F1
#
_cell.length_a   1.000
_cell.length_b   1.000
_cell.length_c   1.000
_cell.angle_alpha   90.00
_cell.angle_beta   90.00
_cell.angle_gamma   90.00
#
_symmetry.space_group_name_H-M   'P 1'
#
loop_
_entity.id
_entity.type
_entity.pdbx_description
1 polymer ?
#
loop_
_entity_poly.entity_id
_entity_poly.type
_entity_poly.pdbx_seq_one_letter_code
_entity_poly.pdbx_strand_id
1 'polypeptide(L)'
;MLSYLSSHFRNFFNFFISFGVLSLIFLFLAQCKKNSTGNENDKFVFPEKGVSFYKNVEPLFQVRCGLESGCHSPADQPTVNNQLTYTTLTTKALLLDFTLSSTGEKLIDLNIHRKHPELAPLYLILSEGYPKQRQDLMPPIPREPLNQNQLNGILEWIREGCPD
;
A
#
# COMPACT_ATOMS: atom_id res chain seq x y z
N MET A 1 -53.93 -23.20 -33.37
CA MET A 1 -53.33 -24.04 -32.31
C MET A 1 -51.82 -24.20 -32.46
N LEU A 2 -51.29 -24.48 -33.67
CA LEU A 2 -49.84 -24.65 -33.91
C LEU A 2 -48.98 -23.39 -33.68
N SER A 3 -49.52 -22.19 -33.94
CA SER A 3 -48.82 -20.91 -33.72
C SER A 3 -48.66 -20.53 -32.24
N TYR A 4 -49.55 -21.03 -31.36
CA TYR A 4 -49.53 -20.75 -29.92
C TYR A 4 -48.54 -21.66 -29.18
N LEU A 5 -48.40 -22.92 -29.61
CA LEU A 5 -47.36 -23.82 -29.08
C LEU A 5 -45.94 -23.37 -29.46
N SER A 6 -45.76 -22.81 -30.67
CA SER A 6 -44.46 -22.32 -31.16
C SER A 6 -43.94 -21.11 -30.37
N SER A 7 -44.80 -20.15 -30.03
CA SER A 7 -44.40 -18.97 -29.25
C SER A 7 -44.07 -19.31 -27.79
N HIS A 8 -44.82 -20.23 -27.18
CA HIS A 8 -44.52 -20.73 -25.83
C HIS A 8 -43.22 -21.51 -25.78
N PHE A 9 -42.94 -22.36 -26.78
CA PHE A 9 -41.68 -23.11 -26.85
C PHE A 9 -40.46 -22.18 -27.05
N ARG A 10 -40.61 -21.13 -27.88
CA ARG A 10 -39.56 -20.12 -28.09
C ARG A 10 -39.29 -19.28 -26.84
N ASN A 11 -40.35 -18.89 -26.10
CA ASN A 11 -40.20 -18.15 -24.85
C ASN A 11 -39.60 -19.01 -23.74
N PHE A 12 -39.98 -20.30 -23.68
CA PHE A 12 -39.38 -21.27 -22.76
C PHE A 12 -37.90 -21.45 -23.06
N PHE A 13 -37.52 -21.68 -24.33
CA PHE A 13 -36.13 -21.83 -24.74
C PHE A 13 -35.28 -20.58 -24.44
N ASN A 14 -35.81 -19.38 -24.72
CA ASN A 14 -35.14 -18.11 -24.40
C ASN A 14 -34.96 -17.89 -22.90
N PHE A 15 -35.90 -18.37 -22.07
CA PHE A 15 -35.79 -18.33 -20.60
C PHE A 15 -34.61 -19.19 -20.10
N PHE A 16 -34.43 -20.40 -20.64
CA PHE A 16 -33.28 -21.26 -20.28
C PHE A 16 -31.94 -20.70 -20.77
N ILE A 17 -31.89 -20.09 -21.96
CA ILE A 17 -30.69 -19.40 -22.43
C ILE A 17 -30.34 -18.22 -21.51
N SER A 18 -31.31 -17.40 -21.15
CA SER A 18 -31.08 -16.24 -20.27
C SER A 18 -30.62 -16.68 -18.88
N PHE A 19 -31.22 -17.73 -18.32
CA PHE A 19 -30.80 -18.31 -17.04
C PHE A 19 -29.39 -18.92 -17.11
N GLY A 20 -29.06 -19.60 -18.21
CA GLY A 20 -27.73 -20.14 -18.45
C GLY A 20 -26.64 -19.07 -18.54
N VAL A 21 -26.91 -17.96 -19.25
CA VAL A 21 -25.99 -16.82 -19.34
C VAL A 21 -25.80 -16.15 -17.97
N LEU A 22 -26.88 -15.96 -17.20
CA LEU A 22 -26.82 -15.36 -15.87
C LEU A 22 -26.01 -16.22 -14.89
N SER A 23 -26.19 -17.55 -14.94
CA SER A 23 -25.42 -18.51 -14.15
C SER A 23 -23.94 -18.52 -14.53
N LEU A 24 -23.61 -18.37 -15.82
CA LEU A 24 -22.23 -18.29 -16.28
C LEU A 24 -21.54 -17.02 -15.76
N ILE A 25 -22.24 -15.87 -15.79
CA ILE A 25 -21.75 -14.60 -15.24
C ILE A 25 -21.51 -14.74 -13.73
N PHE A 26 -22.39 -15.42 -12.99
CA PHE A 26 -22.21 -15.65 -11.56
C PHE A 26 -20.99 -16.53 -11.25
N LEU A 27 -20.70 -17.54 -12.09
CA LEU A 27 -19.50 -18.37 -11.98
C LEU A 27 -18.21 -17.59 -12.26
N PHE A 28 -18.22 -16.62 -13.18
CA PHE A 28 -17.09 -15.71 -13.40
C PHE A 28 -16.86 -14.77 -12.21
N LEU A 29 -17.92 -14.29 -11.55
CA LEU A 29 -17.79 -13.49 -10.33
C LEU A 29 -17.29 -14.31 -9.13
N ALA A 30 -17.64 -15.61 -9.05
CA ALA A 30 -17.19 -16.50 -7.98
C ALA A 30 -15.69 -16.87 -8.05
N GLN A 31 -15.02 -16.69 -9.20
CA GLN A 31 -13.57 -16.86 -9.31
C GLN A 31 -12.75 -15.67 -8.79
N CYS A 32 -13.39 -14.57 -8.39
CA CYS A 32 -12.72 -13.50 -7.63
C CYS A 32 -12.67 -13.81 -6.13
N LYS A 33 -12.01 -14.91 -5.76
CA LYS A 33 -11.53 -15.11 -4.38
C LYS A 33 -10.07 -15.52 -4.44
N LYS A 34 -9.19 -14.52 -4.53
CA LYS A 34 -7.75 -14.73 -4.42
C LYS A 34 -7.42 -15.12 -2.98
N ASN A 35 -7.16 -16.40 -2.78
CA ASN A 35 -6.40 -16.90 -1.64
C ASN A 35 -4.94 -16.47 -1.82
N SER A 36 -4.55 -15.35 -1.21
CA SER A 36 -3.13 -15.03 -1.00
C SER A 36 -2.71 -15.70 0.31
N THR A 37 -2.26 -16.95 0.23
CA THR A 37 -1.65 -17.69 1.34
C THR A 37 -0.16 -17.37 1.51
N GLY A 38 0.30 -16.21 1.03
CA GLY A 38 1.64 -15.69 1.29
C GLY A 38 1.57 -14.60 2.34
N ASN A 39 2.46 -14.63 3.33
CA ASN A 39 2.63 -13.52 4.26
C ASN A 39 2.90 -12.25 3.45
N GLU A 40 2.04 -11.24 3.55
CA GLU A 40 2.20 -9.98 2.81
C GLU A 40 3.56 -9.30 3.09
N ASN A 41 4.19 -9.63 4.23
CA ASN A 41 5.55 -9.20 4.54
C ASN A 41 6.59 -9.67 3.51
N ASP A 42 6.42 -10.84 2.89
CA ASP A 42 7.45 -11.45 2.03
C ASP A 42 7.31 -11.04 0.55
N LYS A 43 6.24 -10.29 0.23
CA LYS A 43 5.91 -9.93 -1.16
C LYS A 43 6.80 -8.83 -1.74
N PHE A 44 7.39 -8.01 -0.89
CA PHE A 44 8.22 -6.85 -1.29
C PHE A 44 9.67 -7.12 -0.96
N VAL A 45 10.45 -7.45 -2.00
CA VAL A 45 11.90 -7.64 -1.91
C VAL A 45 12.61 -6.47 -2.55
N PHE A 46 13.38 -5.73 -1.75
CA PHE A 46 14.22 -4.64 -2.21
C PHE A 46 15.55 -5.18 -2.77
N PRO A 47 16.06 -4.57 -3.86
CA PRO A 47 17.41 -4.86 -4.33
C PRO A 47 18.46 -4.29 -3.37
N GLU A 48 19.68 -4.81 -3.43
CA GLU A 48 20.80 -4.32 -2.59
C GLU A 48 21.28 -2.91 -2.98
N LYS A 49 21.02 -2.48 -4.21
CA LYS A 49 21.39 -1.19 -4.81
C LYS A 49 20.40 -0.77 -5.89
N GLY A 50 20.43 0.51 -6.26
CA GLY A 50 19.55 1.09 -7.27
C GLY A 50 18.10 1.07 -6.79
N VAL A 51 17.88 1.36 -5.52
CA VAL A 51 16.53 1.34 -4.93
C VAL A 51 15.79 2.57 -5.44
N SER A 52 14.71 2.35 -6.16
CA SER A 52 13.90 3.39 -6.81
C SER A 52 12.67 3.73 -5.96
N PHE A 53 12.34 5.01 -5.83
CA PHE A 53 11.11 5.41 -5.12
C PHE A 53 9.88 4.76 -5.76
N TYR A 54 9.67 4.94 -7.07
CA TYR A 54 8.43 4.48 -7.73
C TYR A 54 8.39 2.97 -7.94
N LYS A 55 9.54 2.29 -7.99
CA LYS A 55 9.58 0.82 -8.19
C LYS A 55 9.64 0.03 -6.89
N ASN A 56 10.17 0.61 -5.81
CA ASN A 56 10.44 -0.13 -4.57
C ASN A 56 9.77 0.49 -3.34
N VAL A 57 9.98 1.78 -3.10
CA VAL A 57 9.53 2.45 -1.86
C VAL A 57 8.03 2.73 -1.87
N GLU A 58 7.52 3.37 -2.91
CA GLU A 58 6.11 3.72 -3.03
C GLU A 58 5.21 2.47 -3.00
N PRO A 59 5.49 1.38 -3.74
CA PRO A 59 4.68 0.17 -3.64
C PRO A 59 4.63 -0.42 -2.23
N LEU A 60 5.75 -0.42 -1.50
CA LEU A 60 5.76 -0.85 -0.10
C LEU A 60 4.84 0.04 0.74
N PHE A 61 4.96 1.36 0.59
CA PHE A 61 4.15 2.31 1.36
C PHE A 61 2.66 2.24 1.00
N GLN A 62 2.29 2.09 -0.26
CA GLN A 62 0.90 1.94 -0.68
C GLN A 62 0.22 0.75 0.01
N VAL A 63 0.94 -0.38 0.10
CA VAL A 63 0.40 -1.61 0.70
C VAL A 63 0.45 -1.59 2.22
N ARG A 64 1.58 -1.19 2.80
CA ARG A 64 1.82 -1.34 4.24
C ARG A 64 1.32 -0.19 5.09
N CYS A 65 1.24 1.01 4.50
CA CYS A 65 0.99 2.25 5.24
C CYS A 65 -0.18 3.05 4.64
N GLY A 66 -0.40 2.94 3.33
CA GLY A 66 -1.39 3.69 2.56
C GLY A 66 -2.69 2.93 2.36
N LEU A 67 -3.16 2.91 1.11
CA LEU A 67 -4.48 2.47 0.67
C LEU A 67 -4.88 1.06 1.18
N GLU A 68 -4.00 0.07 1.09
CA GLU A 68 -4.36 -1.30 1.50
C GLU A 68 -4.41 -1.47 3.02
N SER A 69 -3.61 -0.66 3.74
CA SER A 69 -3.66 -0.62 5.20
C SER A 69 -4.82 0.25 5.72
N GLY A 70 -5.15 1.34 5.02
CA GLY A 70 -6.10 2.36 5.45
C GLY A 70 -5.59 3.32 6.54
N CYS A 71 -4.32 3.25 6.95
CA CYS A 71 -3.79 4.09 8.05
C CYS A 71 -3.34 5.49 7.61
N HIS A 72 -2.86 5.62 6.37
CA HIS A 72 -2.53 6.88 5.72
C HIS A 72 -3.28 6.93 4.39
N SER A 73 -4.60 7.08 4.43
CA SER A 73 -5.49 7.01 3.27
C SER A 73 -5.79 8.38 2.66
N PRO A 74 -6.21 8.47 1.38
CA PRO A 74 -6.65 9.74 0.79
C PRO A 74 -7.89 10.34 1.47
N ALA A 75 -8.66 9.53 2.19
CA ALA A 75 -9.84 9.97 2.94
C ALA A 75 -9.48 10.57 4.31
N ASP A 76 -8.22 10.42 4.75
CA ASP A 76 -7.74 11.00 5.98
C ASP A 76 -7.72 12.52 5.80
N GLN A 77 -8.57 13.21 6.56
CA GLN A 77 -8.54 14.66 6.59
C GLN A 77 -7.14 15.09 7.07
N PRO A 78 -6.49 16.06 6.41
CA PRO A 78 -5.30 16.68 6.97
C PRO A 78 -5.71 17.26 8.32
N THR A 79 -5.30 16.61 9.42
CA THR A 79 -5.57 17.11 10.75
C THR A 79 -4.71 18.35 10.98
N VAL A 80 -5.12 19.20 11.91
CA VAL A 80 -4.40 20.41 12.37
C VAL A 80 -2.95 20.17 12.81
N ASN A 81 -2.48 18.91 12.83
CA ASN A 81 -1.21 18.49 13.39
C ASN A 81 -0.19 18.03 12.32
N ASN A 82 -0.32 18.42 11.04
CA ASN A 82 0.55 17.96 9.95
C ASN A 82 0.75 16.44 9.96
N GLN A 83 -0.32 15.66 10.01
CA GLN A 83 -0.23 14.20 9.92
C GLN A 83 0.25 13.80 8.52
N LEU A 84 1.13 12.80 8.43
CA LEU A 84 1.60 12.28 7.15
C LEU A 84 0.40 11.73 6.37
N THR A 85 0.05 12.35 5.25
CA THR A 85 -1.09 11.94 4.42
C THR A 85 -0.68 10.87 3.41
N TYR A 86 -1.66 10.19 2.80
CA TYR A 86 -1.41 9.30 1.66
C TYR A 86 -0.60 10.00 0.56
N THR A 87 -1.03 11.19 0.15
CA THR A 87 -0.40 11.93 -0.94
C THR A 87 1.04 12.30 -0.61
N THR A 88 1.31 12.68 0.64
CA THR A 88 2.68 12.94 1.10
C THR A 88 3.52 11.66 1.05
N LEU A 89 2.97 10.55 1.53
CA LEU A 89 3.63 9.25 1.59
C LEU A 89 3.98 8.69 0.20
N THR A 90 3.10 8.88 -0.80
CA THR A 90 3.28 8.34 -2.16
C THR A 90 3.87 9.35 -3.15
N THR A 91 4.17 10.58 -2.73
CA THR A 91 4.82 11.58 -3.58
C THR A 91 6.21 11.89 -3.04
N LYS A 92 7.25 11.45 -3.75
CA LYS A 92 8.64 11.60 -3.29
C LYS A 92 8.99 13.01 -2.83
N ALA A 93 8.69 14.02 -3.65
CA ALA A 93 9.01 15.41 -3.33
C ALA A 93 8.35 15.87 -2.02
N LEU A 94 7.08 15.53 -1.83
CA LEU A 94 6.35 15.88 -0.60
C LEU A 94 6.88 15.10 0.61
N LEU A 95 7.28 13.84 0.43
CA LEU A 95 7.86 13.03 1.50
C LEU A 95 9.20 13.62 2.00
N LEU A 96 10.04 14.09 1.06
CA LEU A 96 11.33 14.71 1.38
C LEU A 96 11.20 16.09 2.03
N ASP A 97 10.12 16.82 1.74
CA ASP A 97 9.84 18.12 2.34
C ASP A 97 9.03 18.02 3.64
N PHE A 98 8.51 16.85 3.98
CA PHE A 98 7.69 16.66 5.16
C PHE A 98 8.49 16.84 6.45
N THR A 99 7.89 17.60 7.38
CA THR A 99 8.43 17.88 8.71
C THR A 99 7.49 17.34 9.77
N LEU A 100 8.02 16.56 10.69
CA LEU A 100 7.26 16.00 11.81
C LEU A 100 6.77 17.11 12.72
N SER A 101 5.47 17.16 13.01
CA SER A 101 4.91 18.15 13.95
C SER A 101 5.35 17.93 15.39
N SER A 102 5.68 16.69 15.76
CA SER A 102 6.09 16.33 17.12
C SER A 102 7.49 16.81 17.48
N THR A 103 8.42 16.83 16.53
CA THR A 103 9.83 17.18 16.76
C THR A 103 10.31 18.40 15.98
N GLY A 104 9.60 18.80 14.91
CA GLY A 104 10.04 19.83 13.97
C GLY A 104 11.13 19.35 13.01
N GLU A 105 11.47 18.06 13.00
CA GLU A 105 12.52 17.51 12.14
C GLU A 105 11.97 17.10 10.77
N LYS A 106 12.78 17.25 9.72
CA LYS A 106 12.47 16.64 8.42
C LYS A 106 12.49 15.13 8.54
N LEU A 107 11.51 14.49 7.91
CA LEU A 107 11.44 13.03 7.86
C LEU A 107 12.70 12.43 7.21
N ILE A 108 13.23 13.14 6.19
CA ILE A 108 14.51 12.86 5.55
C ILE A 108 15.22 14.19 5.22
N ASP A 109 16.34 14.49 5.88
CA ASP A 109 17.28 15.55 5.48
C ASP A 109 18.47 14.94 4.73
N LEU A 110 18.52 15.11 3.41
CA LEU A 110 19.58 14.52 2.57
C LEU A 110 20.98 15.09 2.85
N ASN A 111 21.11 16.24 3.52
CA ASN A 111 22.43 16.76 3.91
C ASN A 111 23.06 15.94 5.04
N ILE A 112 22.22 15.30 5.85
CA ILE A 112 22.63 14.52 7.03
C ILE A 112 22.44 13.03 6.74
N HIS A 113 21.21 12.63 6.45
CA HIS A 113 20.78 11.24 6.40
C HIS A 113 21.32 10.48 5.20
N ARG A 114 21.80 11.14 4.14
CA ARG A 114 22.51 10.42 3.07
C ARG A 114 23.76 9.71 3.56
N LYS A 115 24.48 10.34 4.51
CA LYS A 115 25.68 9.78 5.13
C LYS A 115 25.36 8.89 6.34
N HIS A 116 24.27 9.21 7.04
CA HIS A 116 23.79 8.54 8.25
C HIS A 116 22.31 8.15 8.13
N PRO A 117 21.95 7.23 7.22
CA PRO A 117 20.55 6.89 6.95
C PRO A 117 19.82 6.29 8.15
N GLU A 118 20.55 5.64 9.06
CA GLU A 118 20.05 5.10 10.33
C GLU A 118 19.52 6.17 11.29
N LEU A 119 19.92 7.43 11.10
CA LEU A 119 19.44 8.56 11.92
C LEU A 119 18.19 9.23 11.33
N ALA A 120 17.75 8.83 10.13
CA ALA A 120 16.57 9.44 9.51
C ALA A 120 15.32 9.15 10.34
N PRO A 121 14.50 10.16 10.70
CA PRO A 121 13.24 9.93 11.38
C PRO A 121 12.32 8.95 10.65
N LEU A 122 12.32 8.93 9.31
CA LEU A 122 11.62 7.87 8.55
C LEU A 122 12.02 6.46 9.00
N TYR A 123 13.33 6.20 9.04
CA TYR A 123 13.85 4.88 9.38
C TYR A 123 13.55 4.55 10.84
N LEU A 124 13.82 5.47 11.76
CA LEU A 124 13.60 5.29 13.20
C LEU A 124 12.12 5.01 13.52
N ILE A 125 11.18 5.70 12.87
CA ILE A 125 9.74 5.43 13.01
C ILE A 125 9.39 4.00 12.59
N LEU A 126 10.02 3.49 11.54
CA LEU A 126 9.73 2.15 10.99
C LEU A 126 10.44 1.02 11.75
N SER A 127 11.61 1.28 12.36
CA SER A 127 12.42 0.26 13.05
C SER A 127 12.16 0.18 14.55
N GLU A 128 12.00 1.33 15.21
CA GLU A 128 12.01 1.45 16.68
C GLU A 128 10.78 2.20 17.21
N GLY A 129 10.16 3.01 16.34
CA GLY A 129 9.16 4.01 16.67
C GLY A 129 9.81 5.25 17.27
N TYR A 130 9.51 6.42 16.72
CA TYR A 130 10.17 7.67 17.10
C TYR A 130 9.17 8.82 17.06
N PRO A 131 9.22 9.77 18.01
CA PRO A 131 10.17 9.87 19.13
C PRO A 131 9.85 9.03 20.36
N LYS A 132 8.64 8.46 20.48
CA LYS A 132 8.19 7.74 21.69
C LYS A 132 8.31 6.22 21.59
N GLN A 133 9.33 5.71 20.90
CA GLN A 133 9.59 4.26 20.77
C GLN A 133 8.34 3.53 20.27
N ARG A 134 8.05 2.37 20.85
CA ARG A 134 6.96 1.46 20.49
C ARG A 134 5.58 2.12 20.32
N GLN A 135 5.32 3.29 20.90
CA GLN A 135 4.06 4.02 20.73
C GLN A 135 3.92 4.65 19.35
N ASP A 136 5.04 5.08 18.77
CA ASP A 136 5.11 5.74 17.47
C ASP A 136 5.64 4.79 16.38
N LEU A 137 5.72 3.48 16.68
CA LEU A 137 6.17 2.46 15.72
C LEU A 137 5.16 2.32 14.58
N MET A 138 5.66 2.37 13.35
CA MET A 138 4.86 2.13 12.16
C MET A 138 5.33 0.88 11.41
N PRO A 139 4.41 0.02 10.93
CA PRO A 139 2.96 0.07 11.16
C PRO A 139 2.57 -0.11 12.64
N PRO A 140 1.43 0.45 13.09
CA PRO A 140 1.03 0.35 14.49
C PRO A 140 0.57 -1.08 14.84
N ILE A 141 0.84 -1.49 16.08
CA ILE A 141 0.37 -2.77 16.64
C ILE A 141 -1.17 -2.84 16.52
N PRO A 142 -1.76 -3.96 16.08
CA PRO A 142 -1.19 -5.31 15.98
C PRO A 142 -0.60 -5.68 14.61
N ARG A 143 -0.37 -4.71 13.71
CA ARG A 143 0.23 -5.01 12.41
C ARG A 143 1.68 -5.44 12.58
N GLU A 144 2.10 -6.38 11.73
CA GLU A 144 3.48 -6.83 11.71
C GLU A 144 4.42 -5.69 11.26
N PRO A 145 5.55 -5.48 11.96
CA PRO A 145 6.60 -4.57 11.52
C PRO A 145 7.14 -4.94 10.14
N LEU A 146 7.84 -3.99 9.52
CA LEU A 146 8.58 -4.28 8.31
C LEU A 146 9.70 -5.30 8.60
N ASN A 147 9.95 -6.19 7.64
CA ASN A 147 11.04 -7.15 7.77
C ASN A 147 12.41 -6.48 7.48
N GLN A 148 13.50 -7.22 7.76
CA GLN A 148 14.84 -6.68 7.61
C GLN A 148 15.19 -6.27 6.16
N ASN A 149 14.69 -6.99 5.14
CA ASN A 149 14.95 -6.62 3.75
C ASN A 149 14.30 -5.26 3.41
N GLN A 150 13.07 -5.04 3.85
CA GLN A 150 12.35 -3.78 3.64
C GLN A 150 13.04 -2.63 4.36
N LEU A 151 13.43 -2.83 5.63
CA LEU A 151 14.19 -1.83 6.40
C LEU A 151 15.54 -1.50 5.74
N ASN A 152 16.28 -2.53 5.28
CA ASN A 152 17.53 -2.34 4.54
C ASN A 152 17.32 -1.59 3.23
N GLY A 153 16.22 -1.89 2.53
CA GLY A 153 15.83 -1.20 1.31
C GLY A 153 15.58 0.29 1.52
N ILE A 154 14.88 0.67 2.60
CA ILE A 154 14.68 2.08 2.99
C ILE A 154 16.02 2.75 3.33
N LEU A 155 16.89 2.08 4.10
CA LEU A 155 18.24 2.61 4.40
C LEU A 155 19.05 2.85 3.13
N GLU A 156 19.04 1.89 2.20
CA GLU A 156 19.77 2.01 0.95
C GLU A 156 19.21 3.12 0.06
N TRP A 157 17.88 3.23 -0.07
CA TRP A 157 17.25 4.32 -0.80
C TRP A 157 17.68 5.70 -0.28
N ILE A 158 17.70 5.89 1.04
CA ILE A 158 18.17 7.13 1.67
C ILE A 158 19.67 7.35 1.39
N ARG A 159 20.48 6.31 1.54
CA ARG A 159 21.94 6.34 1.28
C ARG A 159 22.27 6.74 -0.16
N GLU A 160 21.50 6.24 -1.12
CA GLU A 160 21.67 6.57 -2.54
C GLU A 160 21.24 8.02 -2.87
N GLY A 161 20.53 8.68 -1.96
CA GLY A 161 20.05 10.05 -2.12
C GLY A 161 18.61 10.14 -2.61
N CYS A 162 17.79 9.14 -2.28
CA CYS A 162 16.38 9.05 -2.64
C CYS A 162 16.11 9.17 -4.16
N PRO A 163 16.71 8.31 -5.01
CA PRO A 163 16.45 8.34 -6.45
C PRO A 163 15.01 7.88 -6.78
N ASP A 164 14.59 8.17 -8.02
CA ASP A 164 13.29 7.77 -8.57
C ASP A 164 13.18 6.28 -8.84
#